data_AF-A0A2E7SYJ5-F1
#
_entry.id   AF-A0A2E7SYJ5-F1
#
_cell.length_a   1.000
_cell.length_b   1.000
_cell.length_c   1.000
_cell.angle_alpha   90.00
_cell.angle_beta   90.00
_cell.angle_gamma   90.00
#
_symmetry.space_group_name_H-M   'P 1'
#
loop_
_entity.id
_entity.type
_entity.pdbx_description
1 polymer ?
#
loop_
_entity_poly.entity_id
_entity_poly.type
_entity_poly.pdbx_seq_one_letter_code
_entity_poly.pdbx_strand_id
1 'polypeptide(L)'
;MAGLAQGGHAPVATFTIAGIAILVGGIYLDTLNGLMPLLGVLCLMIAVFFANFWRDPDRPIPQDAGVLVSPADGHVMFVRRERANGRRPSR
;
A
#
# COMPACT_ATOMS: atom_id res chain seq x y z
N MET A 1 4.07 13.55 -6.80
CA MET A 1 3.14 14.01 -5.73
C MET A 1 3.06 12.90 -4.72
N ALA A 2 3.73 13.06 -3.57
CA ALA A 2 3.74 12.06 -2.50
C ALA A 2 2.35 11.95 -1.86
N GLY A 3 1.59 10.94 -2.27
CA GLY A 3 0.26 10.63 -1.77
C GLY A 3 0.08 9.12 -1.59
N LEU A 4 -1.17 8.67 -1.60
CA LEU A 4 -1.49 7.24 -1.68
C LEU A 4 -1.65 6.84 -3.15
N ALA A 5 -1.23 5.63 -3.48
CA ALA A 5 -1.55 5.01 -4.76
C ALA A 5 -3.07 4.89 -4.91
N GLN A 6 -3.56 4.84 -6.16
CA GLN A 6 -5.00 4.88 -6.50
C GLN A 6 -5.86 3.87 -5.71
N GLY A 7 -5.34 2.69 -5.38
CA GLY A 7 -6.04 1.66 -4.59
C GLY A 7 -5.97 1.82 -3.06
N GLY A 8 -5.14 2.73 -2.55
CA GLY A 8 -4.83 2.86 -1.12
C GLY A 8 -5.79 3.72 -0.32
N HIS A 9 -6.55 4.60 -0.97
CA HIS A 9 -7.42 5.55 -0.28
C HIS A 9 -8.54 4.86 0.52
N ALA A 10 -9.21 3.88 -0.07
CA ALA A 10 -10.32 3.18 0.56
C ALA A 10 -9.91 2.43 1.85
N PRO A 11 -8.87 1.56 1.85
CA PRO A 11 -8.46 0.86 3.07
C PRO A 11 -7.95 1.84 4.14
N VAL A 12 -7.15 2.84 3.78
CA VAL A 12 -6.66 3.83 4.75
C VAL A 12 -7.84 4.60 5.39
N ALA A 13 -8.73 5.16 4.58
CA ALA A 13 -9.86 5.94 5.08
C ALA A 13 -10.80 5.12 5.96
N THR A 14 -11.09 3.87 5.59
CA THR A 14 -11.98 2.98 6.35
C THR A 14 -11.46 2.77 7.77
N PHE A 15 -10.18 2.42 7.92
CA PHE A 15 -9.58 2.16 9.23
C PHE A 15 -9.35 3.45 10.03
N THR A 16 -9.04 4.57 9.37
CA THR A 16 -8.97 5.88 10.03
C THR A 16 -10.33 6.29 10.60
N ILE A 17 -11.40 6.22 9.79
CA ILE A 17 -12.76 6.58 10.21
C ILE A 17 -13.23 5.64 11.31
N ALA A 18 -13.04 4.34 11.18
CA ALA A 18 -13.40 3.36 12.20
C ALA A 18 -12.67 3.63 13.53
N GLY A 19 -11.35 3.86 13.48
CA GLY A 19 -10.56 4.17 14.67
C GLY A 19 -11.04 5.45 15.38
N ILE A 20 -11.27 6.53 14.63
CA ILE A 20 -11.81 7.78 15.18
C ILE A 20 -13.21 7.56 15.77
N ALA A 21 -14.10 6.87 15.04
CA ALA A 21 -15.47 6.63 15.49
C ALA A 21 -15.52 5.81 16.80
N ILE A 22 -14.67 4.78 16.91
CA ILE A 22 -14.58 3.96 18.13
C ILE A 22 -14.05 4.79 19.30
N LEU A 23 -13.01 5.60 19.08
CA LEU A 23 -12.45 6.46 20.14
C LEU A 23 -13.46 7.51 20.61
N VAL A 24 -14.16 8.15 19.68
CA VAL A 24 -15.21 9.12 19.99
C VAL A 24 -16.37 8.43 20.71
N GLY A 25 -16.79 7.24 20.25
CA GLY A 25 -17.80 6.44 20.94
C GLY A 25 -17.39 6.09 22.37
N GLY A 26 -16.11 5.77 22.60
CA GLY A 26 -15.56 5.44 23.91
C GLY A 26 -15.54 6.62 24.91
N ILE A 27 -15.78 7.85 24.46
CA ILE A 27 -15.98 9.01 25.34
C ILE A 27 -17.39 8.99 25.96
N TYR A 28 -18.37 8.48 25.22
CA TYR A 28 -19.80 8.57 25.58
C TYR A 28 -20.40 7.24 26.02
N LEU A 29 -19.74 6.12 25.73
CA LEU A 29 -20.19 4.75 25.99
C LEU A 29 -19.30 4.06 27.01
N ASP A 30 -19.84 3.06 27.71
CA ASP A 30 -19.03 2.17 28.55
C ASP A 30 -18.01 1.44 27.67
N THR A 31 -16.74 1.61 27.99
CA THR A 31 -15.61 1.12 27.20
C THR A 31 -15.35 -0.37 27.39
N LEU A 32 -16.10 -1.04 28.28
CA LEU A 32 -15.94 -2.45 28.63
C LEU A 32 -14.50 -2.75 29.06
N ASN A 33 -14.11 -2.24 30.22
CA ASN A 33 -12.74 -2.34 30.78
C ASN A 33 -11.65 -1.82 29.82
N GLY A 34 -11.95 -0.82 28.99
CA GLY A 34 -10.98 -0.22 28.06
C GLY A 34 -10.83 -0.97 26.72
N LEU A 35 -11.69 -1.94 26.42
CA LEU A 35 -11.65 -2.64 25.13
C LEU A 35 -11.93 -1.71 23.94
N MET A 36 -12.88 -0.79 24.07
CA MET A 36 -13.17 0.20 23.02
C MET A 36 -11.95 1.04 22.63
N PRO A 37 -11.29 1.77 23.54
CA PRO A 37 -10.13 2.58 23.17
C PRO A 37 -8.97 1.73 22.64
N LEU A 38 -8.77 0.52 23.16
CA LEU A 38 -7.79 -0.42 22.61
C LEU A 38 -8.05 -0.72 21.13
N LEU A 39 -9.30 -1.07 20.77
CA LEU A 39 -9.67 -1.37 19.39
C LEU A 39 -9.57 -0.13 18.49
N GLY A 40 -9.96 1.04 19.00
CA GLY A 40 -9.84 2.31 18.28
C GLY A 40 -8.39 2.64 17.93
N VAL A 41 -7.47 2.52 18.89
CA VAL A 41 -6.04 2.68 18.66
C VAL A 41 -5.51 1.65 17.68
N LEU A 42 -5.91 0.37 17.81
CA LEU A 42 -5.49 -0.69 16.90
C LEU A 42 -5.92 -0.40 15.44
N CYS A 43 -7.16 0.08 15.24
CA CYS A 43 -7.64 0.51 13.92
C CYS A 43 -6.78 1.66 13.35
N LEU A 44 -6.40 2.64 14.17
CA LEU A 44 -5.52 3.72 13.72
C LEU A 44 -4.11 3.22 13.38
N MET A 45 -3.56 2.28 14.15
CA MET A 45 -2.27 1.66 13.83
C MET A 45 -2.32 0.93 12.48
N ILE A 46 -3.41 0.20 12.19
CA ILE A 46 -3.62 -0.45 10.90
C ILE A 46 -3.73 0.60 9.78
N ALA A 47 -4.43 1.71 10.01
CA ALA A 47 -4.53 2.79 9.04
C ALA A 47 -3.15 3.38 8.70
N VAL A 48 -2.28 3.59 9.70
CA VAL A 48 -0.89 4.04 9.49
C VAL A 48 -0.07 3.00 8.72
N PHE A 49 -0.22 1.71 9.06
CA PHE A 49 0.42 0.63 8.32
C PHE A 49 -0.01 0.62 6.84
N PHE A 50 -1.31 0.76 6.56
CA PHE A 50 -1.82 0.85 5.19
C PHE A 50 -1.35 2.12 4.48
N ALA A 51 -1.27 3.25 5.17
CA ALA A 51 -0.74 4.47 4.59
C ALA A 51 0.72 4.29 4.17
N ASN A 52 1.52 3.57 4.95
CA ASN A 52 2.90 3.24 4.59
C ASN A 52 2.98 2.23 3.42
N PHE A 53 2.11 1.22 3.40
CA PHE A 53 2.09 0.20 2.34
C PHE A 53 1.66 0.76 0.98
N TRP A 54 0.62 1.61 0.95
CA TRP A 54 0.10 2.23 -0.27
C TRP A 54 0.73 3.58 -0.59
N ARG A 55 1.80 3.99 0.11
CA ARG A 55 2.49 5.24 -0.23
C ARG A 55 2.97 5.15 -1.68
N ASP A 56 2.76 6.22 -2.44
CA ASP A 56 3.29 6.33 -3.79
C ASP A 56 4.45 7.35 -3.80
N PRO A 57 5.70 6.89 -3.65
CA PRO A 57 6.86 7.77 -3.68
C PRO A 57 7.14 8.23 -5.12
N ASP A 58 7.75 9.40 -5.29
CA ASP A 58 8.19 9.84 -6.61
C ASP A 58 9.29 8.90 -7.14
N ARG A 59 9.09 8.35 -8.35
CA ARG A 59 10.01 7.42 -9.03
C ARG A 59 10.49 8.05 -10.34
N PRO A 60 11.62 8.77 -10.36
CA PRO A 60 12.15 9.33 -11.60
C PRO A 60 12.59 8.20 -12.53
N ILE A 61 12.02 8.19 -13.75
CA ILE A 61 12.35 7.19 -14.76
C ILE A 61 13.53 7.72 -15.60
N PRO A 62 14.61 6.94 -15.78
CA PRO A 62 15.71 7.31 -16.68
C PRO A 62 15.21 7.58 -18.11
N GLN A 63 15.71 8.63 -18.77
CA GLN A 63 15.33 9.03 -20.13
C GLN A 63 16.45 8.87 -21.17
N ASP A 64 17.57 8.26 -20.78
CA ASP A 64 18.73 8.08 -21.68
C ASP A 64 18.39 7.17 -22.86
N ALA A 65 18.91 7.51 -24.04
CA ALA A 65 18.68 6.75 -25.26
C ALA A 65 19.29 5.33 -25.17
N GLY A 66 18.49 4.32 -25.51
CA GLY A 66 18.93 2.91 -25.53
C GLY A 66 18.87 2.20 -24.18
N VAL A 67 18.37 2.84 -23.11
CA VAL A 67 18.19 2.20 -21.81
C VAL A 67 16.89 1.40 -21.77
N LEU A 68 16.98 0.16 -21.27
CA LEU A 68 15.82 -0.67 -20.95
C LEU A 68 15.53 -0.52 -19.44
N VAL A 69 14.30 -0.17 -19.08
CA VAL A 69 13.88 -0.04 -17.67
C VAL A 69 13.12 -1.28 -17.21
N SER A 70 13.31 -1.66 -15.94
CA SER A 70 12.53 -2.73 -15.34
C SER A 70 11.08 -2.28 -15.12
N PRO A 71 10.07 -3.09 -15.46
CA PRO A 71 8.67 -2.75 -15.22
C PRO A 71 8.27 -2.84 -13.74
N ALA A 72 9.10 -3.49 -12.90
CA ALA A 72 8.86 -3.69 -11.48
C ALA A 72 10.14 -3.48 -10.67
N ASP A 73 9.99 -3.07 -9.41
CA ASP A 73 11.10 -3.01 -8.47
C ASP A 73 11.50 -4.42 -8.05
N GLY A 74 12.80 -4.65 -7.89
CA GLY A 74 13.34 -5.93 -7.46
C GLY A 74 14.80 -6.07 -7.81
N HIS A 75 15.34 -7.27 -7.59
CA HIS A 75 16.70 -7.60 -7.96
C HIS A 75 16.69 -8.50 -9.19
N VAL A 76 17.50 -8.16 -10.19
CA VAL A 76 17.72 -9.01 -11.36
C VAL A 76 18.56 -10.20 -10.93
N MET A 77 17.96 -11.39 -10.87
CA MET A 77 18.65 -12.60 -10.40
C MET A 77 19.50 -13.25 -11.48
N PHE A 78 19.03 -13.26 -12.74
CA PHE A 78 19.81 -13.73 -13.89
C PHE A 78 19.27 -13.09 -15.18
N VAL A 79 20.17 -12.87 -16.13
CA VAL A 79 19.81 -12.50 -17.51
C VAL A 79 20.38 -13.57 -18.43
N ARG A 80 19.53 -14.18 -19.25
CA ARG A 80 19.93 -15.24 -20.16
C ARG A 80 19.44 -14.93 -21.56
N ARG A 81 20.31 -15.14 -22.55
CA ARG A 81 19.91 -15.13 -23.96
C ARG A 81 19.06 -16.37 -24.23
N GLU A 82 17.77 -16.17 -24.43
CA GLU A 82 16.87 -17.23 -24.87
C GLU A 82 16.83 -17.29 -26.40
N ARG A 83 16.83 -18.50 -26.99
CA ARG A 83 16.52 -18.66 -28.41
C ARG A 83 15.04 -18.38 -28.60
N ALA A 84 14.69 -17.53 -29.55
CA ALA A 84 13.30 -17.27 -29.91
C ALA A 84 12.67 -18.55 -30.50
N ASN A 85 12.15 -19.43 -29.65
CA ASN A 85 11.53 -20.70 -30.05
C ASN A 85 10.08 -20.52 -30.55
N GLY A 86 9.73 -19.33 -31.06
CA GLY A 86 8.52 -19.08 -31.84
C GLY A 86 7.16 -19.25 -31.14
N ARG A 87 7.10 -19.72 -29.88
CA ARG A 87 5.83 -19.81 -29.15
C ARG A 87 5.47 -18.45 -28.58
N ARG A 88 4.68 -17.70 -29.35
CA ARG A 88 3.79 -16.68 -28.78
C ARG A 88 2.84 -17.40 -27.80
N PRO A 89 2.77 -17.02 -26.51
CA PRO A 89 1.71 -17.50 -25.63
C PRO A 89 0.38 -17.17 -26.30
N SER A 90 -0.35 -18.19 -26.71
CA SER A 90 -1.63 -18.02 -27.40
C SER A 90 -2.70 -17.65 -26.37
N ARG A 91 -2.87 -16.34 -26.18
CA ARG A 91 -3.85 -15.69 -25.30
C ARG A 91 -3.70 -15.98 -23.81
#